data_AF-A0A1I4ZGZ1-F1
#
_entry.id   AF-A0A1I4ZGZ1-F1
#
_cell.length_a   1.000
_cell.length_b   1.000
_cell.length_c   1.000
_cell.angle_alpha   90.00
_cell.angle_beta   90.00
_cell.angle_gamma   90.00
#
_symmetry.space_group_name_H-M   'P 1'
#
loop_
_entity.id
_entity.type
_entity.pdbx_description
1 polymer ?
#
loop_
_entity_poly.entity_id
_entity_poly.type
_entity_poly.pdbx_seq_one_letter_code
_entity_poly.pdbx_strand_id
1 'polypeptide(L)'
;MNTQRDKSKIITYPPETLRSFSVEAYQWIDNLNFTIDPAACLNNPEEYLSIARELFLDAGWDGDGKIELMWIPPFMLKSSLTMELTVGITIWHVKQLEDGVSWLLSPNKIAMFNMMRNRVMVNE
;
A
#
# COMPACT_ATOMS: atom_id res chain seq x y z
N MET A 1 -21.58 0.91 19.03
CA MET A 1 -20.16 0.71 18.72
C MET A 1 -19.95 1.02 17.25
N ASN A 2 -19.08 1.97 16.92
CA ASN A 2 -18.89 2.41 15.54
C ASN A 2 -17.89 1.48 14.84
N THR A 3 -18.39 0.36 14.31
CA THR A 3 -17.61 -0.73 13.71
C THR A 3 -16.85 -0.30 12.44
N GLN A 4 -17.12 0.88 11.89
CA GLN A 4 -16.48 1.43 10.69
C GLN A 4 -15.05 1.94 10.89
N ARG A 5 -14.50 1.97 12.13
CA ARG A 5 -13.19 2.56 12.43
C ARG A 5 -12.19 1.63 13.12
N ASP A 6 -12.46 0.33 13.17
CA ASP A 6 -11.56 -0.62 13.81
C ASP A 6 -10.31 -0.87 12.94
N LYS A 7 -9.24 -0.14 13.25
CA LYS A 7 -7.96 -0.21 12.55
C LYS A 7 -7.22 -1.54 12.73
N SER A 8 -7.59 -2.35 13.73
CA SER A 8 -6.97 -3.66 13.95
C SER A 8 -7.30 -4.68 12.85
N LYS A 9 -8.32 -4.39 12.03
CA LYS A 9 -8.74 -5.25 10.90
C LYS A 9 -8.05 -4.90 9.58
N ILE A 10 -7.19 -3.88 9.57
CA ILE A 10 -6.48 -3.41 8.38
C ILE A 10 -5.37 -4.37 7.96
N ILE A 11 -4.77 -5.08 8.93
CA ILE A 11 -3.77 -6.13 8.72
C ILE A 11 -4.21 -7.35 9.50
N THR A 12 -4.42 -8.46 8.81
CA THR A 12 -4.93 -9.72 9.36
C THR A 12 -4.00 -10.90 9.11
N TYR A 13 -2.80 -10.63 8.57
CA TYR A 13 -1.78 -11.61 8.23
C TYR A 13 -0.56 -11.46 9.15
N PRO A 14 0.23 -12.53 9.40
CA PRO A 14 1.46 -12.44 10.18
C PRO A 14 2.59 -11.72 9.43
N PRO A 15 3.64 -11.23 10.12
CA PRO A 15 4.74 -10.47 9.50
C PRO A 15 5.38 -11.18 8.30
N GLU A 16 5.63 -12.49 8.39
CA GLU A 16 6.29 -13.26 7.33
C GLU A 16 5.56 -13.22 5.97
N THR A 17 4.26 -12.94 5.96
CA THR A 17 3.49 -12.78 4.72
C THR A 17 4.00 -11.63 3.86
N LEU A 18 4.66 -10.61 4.45
CA LEU A 18 5.32 -9.53 3.71
C LEU A 18 6.32 -10.04 2.66
N ARG A 19 6.95 -11.19 2.90
CA ARG A 19 7.97 -11.74 1.99
C ARG A 19 7.38 -12.25 0.66
N SER A 20 6.05 -12.44 0.59
CA SER A 20 5.39 -12.78 -0.66
C SER A 20 4.90 -11.55 -1.44
N PHE A 21 5.13 -10.34 -0.93
CA PHE A 21 4.65 -9.09 -1.53
C PHE A 21 5.63 -8.61 -2.61
N SER A 22 5.15 -7.72 -3.48
CA SER A 22 5.96 -7.08 -4.52
C SER A 22 6.34 -5.66 -4.12
N VAL A 23 7.58 -5.27 -4.41
CA VAL A 23 8.07 -3.89 -4.23
C VAL A 23 8.03 -3.13 -5.56
N GLU A 24 7.50 -1.91 -5.54
CA GLU A 24 7.39 -1.00 -6.69
C GLU A 24 7.78 0.43 -6.27
N ALA A 25 8.26 1.25 -7.20
CA ALA A 25 8.72 2.62 -6.94
C ALA A 25 7.99 3.66 -7.82
N TYR A 26 7.60 4.79 -7.23
CA TYR A 26 6.84 5.86 -7.86
C TYR A 26 7.29 7.24 -7.37
N GLN A 27 7.39 8.23 -8.26
CA GLN A 27 7.83 9.59 -7.88
C GLN A 27 6.70 10.46 -7.28
N TRP A 28 5.47 10.31 -7.77
CA TRP A 28 4.41 11.33 -7.60
C TRP A 28 3.41 11.04 -6.47
N ILE A 29 3.83 10.32 -5.43
CA ILE A 29 3.03 10.12 -4.21
C ILE A 29 3.51 11.14 -3.18
N ASP A 30 2.93 12.34 -3.23
CA ASP A 30 3.35 13.47 -2.38
C ASP A 30 2.33 13.81 -1.27
N ASN A 31 1.07 13.41 -1.45
CA ASN A 31 0.05 13.64 -0.44
C ASN A 31 0.06 12.51 0.61
N LEU A 32 0.87 12.72 1.65
CA LEU A 32 1.04 11.75 2.73
C LEU A 32 -0.06 11.82 3.80
N ASN A 33 -1.08 12.69 3.67
CA ASN A 33 -2.16 12.79 4.67
C ASN A 33 -3.04 11.53 4.77
N PHE A 34 -2.85 10.57 3.85
CA PHE A 34 -3.58 9.30 3.82
C PHE A 34 -2.78 8.13 4.37
N THR A 35 -1.56 8.37 4.86
CA THR A 35 -0.78 7.33 5.52
C THR A 35 -1.29 7.09 6.94
N ILE A 36 -1.09 5.85 7.40
CA ILE A 36 -1.53 5.37 8.70
C ILE A 36 -0.31 4.83 9.42
N ASP A 37 -0.10 5.28 10.64
CA ASP A 37 0.95 4.73 11.50
C ASP A 37 0.70 3.23 11.76
N PRO A 38 1.65 2.33 11.46
CA PRO A 38 1.50 0.90 11.70
C PRO A 38 1.15 0.56 13.15
N ALA A 39 1.64 1.34 14.12
CA ALA A 39 1.33 1.14 15.55
C ALA A 39 -0.14 1.42 15.89
N ALA A 40 -0.88 2.11 15.02
CA ALA A 40 -2.32 2.29 15.18
C ALA A 40 -3.15 1.07 14.70
N CYS A 41 -2.51 0.13 14.00
CA CYS A 41 -3.14 -1.04 13.39
C CYS A 41 -2.64 -2.37 14.00
N LEU A 42 -1.43 -2.39 14.55
CA LEU A 42 -0.72 -3.60 14.96
C LEU A 42 -0.27 -3.51 16.42
N ASN A 43 -0.27 -4.64 17.12
CA ASN A 43 0.28 -4.75 18.48
C ASN A 43 1.81 -4.93 18.47
N ASN A 44 2.37 -5.49 17.39
CA ASN A 44 3.80 -5.75 17.20
C ASN A 44 4.34 -5.12 15.90
N PRO A 45 4.19 -3.79 15.71
CA PRO A 45 4.55 -3.12 14.47
C PRO A 45 6.02 -3.30 14.08
N GLU A 46 6.93 -3.43 15.05
CA GLU A 46 8.38 -3.55 14.81
C GLU A 46 8.77 -4.78 13.99
N GLU A 47 8.10 -5.92 14.16
CA GLU A 47 8.39 -7.12 13.38
C GLU A 47 8.09 -6.90 11.89
N TYR A 48 6.95 -6.24 11.59
CA TYR A 48 6.59 -5.90 10.22
C TYR A 48 7.50 -4.82 9.64
N LEU A 49 7.81 -3.80 10.43
CA LEU A 49 8.71 -2.71 10.02
C LEU A 49 10.11 -3.22 9.71
N SER A 50 10.61 -4.21 10.45
CA SER A 50 11.89 -4.85 10.17
C SER A 50 11.90 -5.53 8.80
N ILE A 51 10.89 -6.35 8.50
CA ILE A 51 10.79 -7.05 7.22
C ILE A 51 10.54 -6.08 6.07
N ALA A 52 9.67 -5.09 6.24
CA ALA A 52 9.42 -4.08 5.21
C ALA A 52 10.69 -3.28 4.90
N ARG A 53 11.47 -2.92 5.92
CA ARG A 53 12.77 -2.22 5.75
C ARG A 53 13.76 -3.06 4.97
N GLU A 54 13.91 -4.35 5.31
CA GLU A 54 14.75 -5.31 4.57
C GLU A 54 14.37 -5.32 3.08
N LEU A 55 13.08 -5.51 2.78
CA LEU A 55 12.58 -5.61 1.40
C LEU A 55 12.72 -4.29 0.62
N PHE A 56 12.55 -3.14 1.26
CA PHE A 56 12.76 -1.85 0.61
C PHE A 56 14.24 -1.58 0.32
N LEU A 57 15.13 -1.88 1.28
CA LEU A 57 16.58 -1.74 1.08
C LEU A 57 17.05 -2.63 -0.07
N ASP A 58 16.60 -3.89 -0.12
CA ASP A 58 16.91 -4.83 -1.21
C ASP A 58 16.41 -4.34 -2.58
N ALA A 59 15.34 -3.55 -2.60
CA ALA A 59 14.78 -2.97 -3.82
C ALA A 59 15.48 -1.67 -4.28
N GLY A 60 16.31 -1.07 -3.42
CA GLY A 60 17.10 0.13 -3.72
C GLY A 60 16.66 1.41 -3.00
N TRP A 61 15.83 1.32 -1.95
CA TRP A 61 15.58 2.45 -1.05
C TRP A 61 16.82 2.78 -0.22
N ASP A 62 17.10 4.07 0.00
CA ASP A 62 18.30 4.52 0.72
C ASP A 62 18.20 4.45 2.26
N GLY A 63 17.06 3.99 2.79
CA GLY A 63 16.88 3.77 4.22
C GLY A 63 16.42 5.00 5.02
N ASP A 64 15.91 6.04 4.34
CA ASP A 64 15.39 7.27 4.95
C ASP A 64 13.86 7.45 4.85
N GLY A 65 13.31 8.38 5.63
CA GLY A 65 11.86 8.56 5.70
C GLY A 65 11.18 7.55 6.63
N LYS A 66 9.84 7.62 6.67
CA LYS A 66 9.02 6.84 7.60
C LYS A 66 8.23 5.79 6.83
N ILE A 67 8.37 4.52 7.23
CA ILE A 67 7.53 3.43 6.73
C ILE A 67 6.16 3.54 7.39
N GLU A 68 5.12 3.66 6.58
CA GLU A 68 3.74 3.81 6.99
C GLU A 68 2.83 2.89 6.16
N LEU A 69 1.56 2.79 6.55
CA LEU A 69 0.55 2.03 5.80
C LEU A 69 -0.26 2.98 4.93
N MET A 70 -0.71 2.48 3.78
CA MET A 70 -1.70 3.16 2.95
C MET A 70 -2.84 2.19 2.63
N TRP A 71 -4.07 2.59 2.91
CA TRP A 71 -5.23 1.81 2.53
C TRP A 71 -5.70 2.22 1.14
N ILE A 72 -5.74 1.24 0.24
CA ILE A 72 -6.20 1.40 -1.13
C ILE A 72 -7.66 0.91 -1.22
N PRO A 73 -8.60 1.80 -1.57
CA PRO A 73 -9.99 1.43 -1.74
C PRO A 73 -10.17 0.34 -2.79
N PRO A 74 -11.15 -0.56 -2.60
CA PRO A 74 -11.34 -1.72 -3.48
C PRO A 74 -11.67 -1.37 -4.94
N PHE A 75 -12.32 -0.23 -5.18
CA PHE A 75 -12.65 0.23 -6.53
C PHE A 75 -11.42 0.63 -7.38
N MET A 76 -10.23 0.74 -6.76
CA MET A 76 -8.96 1.01 -7.46
C MET A 76 -8.29 -0.26 -7.99
N LEU A 77 -8.79 -1.46 -7.62
CA LEU A 77 -8.15 -2.74 -7.93
C LEU A 77 -8.80 -3.37 -9.18
N LYS A 78 -7.97 -3.81 -10.14
CA LYS A 78 -8.43 -4.40 -11.42
C LYS A 78 -8.69 -5.92 -11.39
N SER A 79 -8.82 -6.53 -10.23
CA SER A 79 -9.06 -7.97 -10.12
C SER A 79 -10.54 -8.32 -10.25
N SER A 80 -10.82 -9.50 -10.79
CA SER A 80 -12.14 -10.13 -10.76
C SER A 80 -12.64 -10.19 -9.31
N LEU A 81 -13.83 -9.63 -9.06
CA LEU A 81 -14.50 -9.52 -7.76
C LEU A 81 -14.53 -10.86 -7.00
N THR A 82 -13.50 -11.13 -6.20
CA THR A 82 -13.57 -12.10 -5.11
C THR A 82 -14.09 -11.37 -3.86
N MET A 83 -14.82 -12.07 -2.98
CA MET A 83 -15.40 -11.47 -1.77
C MET A 83 -14.37 -10.71 -0.90
N GLU A 84 -13.11 -11.16 -0.92
CA GLU A 84 -11.98 -10.59 -0.18
C GLU A 84 -11.57 -9.18 -0.68
N LEU A 85 -11.95 -8.81 -1.90
CA LEU A 85 -11.67 -7.49 -2.46
C LEU A 85 -12.73 -6.44 -2.09
N THR A 86 -13.76 -6.77 -1.32
CA THR A 86 -14.77 -5.77 -0.91
C THR A 86 -14.28 -4.82 0.19
N VAL A 87 -13.17 -5.16 0.86
CA VAL A 87 -12.63 -4.42 2.02
C VAL A 87 -11.40 -3.55 1.70
N GLY A 88 -10.97 -3.51 0.42
CA GLY A 88 -9.75 -2.83 -0.01
C GLY A 88 -8.49 -3.61 0.35
N ILE A 89 -7.32 -3.02 0.08
CA ILE A 89 -6.03 -3.61 0.46
C ILE A 89 -5.19 -2.58 1.22
N THR A 90 -4.34 -3.07 2.11
CA THR A 90 -3.34 -2.25 2.79
C THR A 90 -1.99 -2.54 2.18
N ILE A 91 -1.30 -1.47 1.79
CA ILE A 91 0.08 -1.53 1.29
C ILE A 91 1.00 -0.81 2.27
N TRP A 92 2.27 -1.22 2.27
CA TRP A 92 3.33 -0.55 3.02
C TRP A 92 3.97 0.48 2.11
N HIS A 93 4.27 1.66 2.64
CA HIS A 93 4.77 2.81 1.89
C HIS A 93 5.89 3.49 2.65
N VAL A 94 6.93 3.93 1.94
CA VAL A 94 7.88 4.92 2.45
C VAL A 94 8.17 5.95 1.35
N LYS A 95 8.20 7.23 1.74
CA LYS A 95 8.68 8.33 0.89
C LYS A 95 10.13 8.62 1.25
N GLN A 96 11.04 8.37 0.31
CA GLN A 96 12.44 8.75 0.42
C GLN A 96 12.57 10.27 0.49
N LEU A 97 13.43 10.77 1.37
CA LEU A 97 13.54 12.21 1.64
C LEU A 97 14.40 12.93 0.61
N GLU A 98 15.43 12.26 0.09
CA GLU A 98 16.43 12.87 -0.80
C GLU A 98 15.88 13.14 -2.21
N ASP A 99 15.35 12.12 -2.88
CA ASP A 99 14.88 12.20 -4.28
C ASP A 99 13.35 12.22 -4.42
N GLY A 100 12.64 12.02 -3.31
CA GLY A 100 11.18 11.94 -3.29
C GLY A 100 10.62 10.65 -3.91
N VAL A 101 11.40 9.60 -4.12
CA VAL A 101 10.86 8.32 -4.59
C VAL A 101 10.02 7.68 -3.49
N SER A 102 8.82 7.23 -3.84
CA SER A 102 7.97 6.43 -2.98
C SER A 102 8.11 4.96 -3.29
N TRP A 103 8.44 4.18 -2.27
CA TRP A 103 8.53 2.74 -2.35
C TRP A 103 7.25 2.14 -1.77
N LEU A 104 6.67 1.18 -2.48
CA LEU A 104 5.43 0.49 -2.12
C LEU A 104 5.68 -1.01 -2.04
N LEU A 105 5.26 -1.64 -0.95
CA LEU A 105 5.29 -3.08 -0.77
C LEU A 105 3.84 -3.57 -0.64
N SER A 106 3.40 -4.42 -1.58
CA SER A 106 1.99 -4.73 -1.79
C SER A 106 1.71 -6.23 -2.03
N PRO A 107 0.58 -6.77 -1.53
CA PRO A 107 0.23 -8.19 -1.64
C PRO A 107 0.00 -8.68 -3.07
N ASN A 108 -0.36 -7.76 -3.96
CA ASN A 108 -0.56 -8.01 -5.39
C ASN A 108 0.16 -6.89 -6.14
N LYS A 109 0.67 -7.15 -7.34
CA LYS A 109 1.09 -6.07 -8.24
C LYS A 109 -0.04 -5.05 -8.34
N ILE A 110 0.23 -3.82 -7.93
CA ILE A 110 -0.78 -2.76 -7.99
C ILE A 110 -1.08 -2.57 -9.47
N ALA A 111 -2.38 -2.55 -9.79
CA ALA A 111 -2.82 -2.58 -11.17
C ALA A 111 -2.13 -1.49 -11.98
N MET A 112 -1.29 -1.88 -12.94
CA MET A 112 -0.84 -0.95 -13.96
C MET A 112 -2.10 -0.42 -14.65
N PHE A 113 -2.34 0.88 -14.51
CA PHE A 113 -3.33 1.56 -15.34
C PHE A 113 -2.79 1.55 -16.76
N ASN A 114 -3.04 0.47 -17.50
CA ASN A 114 -3.27 0.61 -18.93
C ASN A 114 -4.40 1.61 -19.05
N MET A 115 -4.03 2.84 -19.39
CA MET A 115 -4.90 3.95 -19.68
C MET A 115 -5.70 3.55 -20.92
N MET A 116 -6.75 2.75 -20.73
CA MET A 116 -7.72 2.54 -21.79
C MET A 116 -8.44 3.88 -21.94
N ARG A 117 -8.12 4.60 -23.02
CA ARG A 117 -8.88 5.75 -23.48
C ARG A 117 -10.32 5.27 -23.70
N ASN A 118 -11.17 5.45 -22.70
CA ASN A 118 -12.60 5.48 -22.94
C ASN A 118 -12.84 6.74 -23.77
N ARG A 119 -12.99 6.57 -25.09
CA ARG A 119 -13.64 7.58 -25.91
C ARG A 119 -15.09 7.63 -25.43
N VAL A 120 -15.39 8.59 -24.57
CA VAL A 120 -16.77 9.02 -24.37
C VAL A 120 -17.18 9.66 -25.70
N MET A 121 -17.93 8.92 -26.50
CA MET A 121 -18.64 9.49 -27.63
C MET A 121 -19.78 10.31 -27.03
N VAL A 122 -19.64 11.63 -27.08
CA VAL A 122 -20.78 12.53 -26.86
C VAL A 122 -21.58 12.45 -28.16
N ASN A 123 -22.79 11.89 -28.08
CA ASN A 123 -23.73 11.96 -29.19
C ASN A 123 -24.25 13.40 -29.28
N GLU A 124 -24.02 14.05 -30.42
CA GLU A 124 -24.71 15.28 -30.83
C GLU A 124 -26.13 14.97 -31.30
#